data_AF-A0A7W1CRV0-F1
#
_entry.id   AF-A0A7W1CRV0-F1
#
_cell.length_a   1.000
_cell.length_b   1.000
_cell.length_c   1.000
_cell.angle_alpha   90.00
_cell.angle_beta   90.00
_cell.angle_gamma   90.00
#
_symmetry.space_group_name_H-M   'P 1'
#
loop_
_entity.id
_entity.type
_entity.pdbx_description
1 polymer ?
#
loop_
_entity_poly.entity_id
_entity_poly.type
_entity_poly.pdbx_seq_one_letter_code
_entity_poly.pdbx_strand_id
1 'polypeptide(L)'
;MARKSTMAPPPHMLDLMGGAIARAQGDEEMSRQHFEKARDPKSFIDLDWAYAGLGRAEEALQTAQEAVQLVPTWRDAAEGPHYAAMQAQIQAWLGNKEAAIEQLNALVKQPAGPSYGDLKFNPGWDQLRGDPGFDKLLSETQKPITLQ
;
A
#
# COMPACT_ATOMS: atom_id res chain seq x y z
N MET A 1 -24.14 27.86 -1.04
CA MET A 1 -24.42 26.40 -1.01
C MET A 1 -23.24 25.68 -1.64
N ALA A 2 -22.34 25.12 -0.82
CA ALA A 2 -21.22 24.32 -1.32
C ALA A 2 -21.73 22.91 -1.63
N ARG A 3 -21.66 22.50 -2.91
CA ARG A 3 -21.88 21.11 -3.30
C ARG A 3 -20.77 20.27 -2.68
N LYS A 4 -21.12 19.32 -1.81
CA LYS A 4 -20.21 18.24 -1.40
C LYS A 4 -19.81 17.51 -2.68
N SER A 5 -18.60 17.77 -3.17
CA SER A 5 -17.99 16.99 -4.23
C SER A 5 -17.57 15.67 -3.62
N THR A 6 -18.49 14.72 -3.52
CA THR A 6 -18.14 13.31 -3.40
C THR A 6 -17.58 12.91 -4.76
N MET A 7 -16.28 13.14 -4.96
CA MET A 7 -15.54 12.57 -6.08
C MET A 7 -15.58 11.06 -5.86
N ALA A 8 -16.34 10.35 -6.70
CA ALA A 8 -16.20 8.91 -6.80
C ALA A 8 -14.72 8.62 -7.10
N PRO A 9 -14.11 7.60 -6.46
CA PRO A 9 -12.73 7.26 -6.76
C PRO A 9 -12.60 6.96 -8.25
N PRO A 10 -11.50 7.38 -8.89
CA PRO A 10 -11.28 7.10 -10.30
C PRO A 10 -11.36 5.59 -10.58
N PRO A 11 -11.86 5.16 -11.76
CA PRO A 11 -12.17 3.74 -12.02
C PRO A 11 -11.00 2.77 -11.76
N HIS A 12 -9.75 3.19 -12.03
CA HIS A 12 -8.56 2.39 -11.77
C HIS A 12 -8.39 2.05 -10.28
N MET A 13 -8.80 2.93 -9.37
CA MET A 13 -8.69 2.74 -7.93
C MET A 13 -9.70 1.70 -7.43
N LEU A 14 -10.89 1.63 -8.04
CA LEU A 14 -11.87 0.58 -7.74
C LEU A 14 -11.38 -0.79 -8.19
N ASP A 15 -10.73 -0.87 -9.36
CA ASP A 15 -10.14 -2.11 -9.84
C ASP A 15 -8.94 -2.55 -8.99
N LEU A 16 -8.06 -1.64 -8.56
CA LEU A 16 -6.97 -1.97 -7.64
C LEU A 16 -7.46 -2.53 -6.31
N MET A 17 -8.43 -1.85 -5.68
CA MET A 17 -9.02 -2.32 -4.44
C MET A 17 -9.76 -3.65 -4.64
N GLY A 18 -10.49 -3.80 -5.74
CA GLY A 18 -11.15 -5.06 -6.12
C GLY A 18 -10.17 -6.22 -6.25
N GLY A 19 -9.02 -5.99 -6.88
CA GLY A 19 -7.96 -6.99 -7.02
C GLY A 19 -7.37 -7.41 -5.69
N ALA A 20 -7.03 -6.45 -4.83
CA ALA A 20 -6.50 -6.72 -3.49
C ALA A 20 -7.51 -7.47 -2.59
N ILE A 21 -8.79 -7.09 -2.64
CA ILE A 21 -9.87 -7.77 -1.89
C ILE A 21 -10.05 -9.20 -2.38
N ALA A 22 -10.11 -9.41 -3.71
CA ALA A 22 -10.24 -10.75 -4.28
C ALA A 22 -9.05 -11.64 -3.92
N ARG A 23 -7.83 -11.11 -3.95
CA ARG A 23 -6.61 -11.81 -3.51
C ARG A 23 -6.70 -12.22 -2.04
N ALA A 24 -7.13 -11.31 -1.15
CA ALA A 24 -7.31 -11.60 0.26
C ALA A 24 -8.39 -12.67 0.53
N GLN A 25 -9.40 -12.76 -0.35
CA GLN A 25 -10.44 -13.79 -0.30
C GLN A 25 -10.01 -15.13 -0.92
N GLY A 26 -8.82 -15.20 -1.54
CA GLY A 26 -8.35 -16.39 -2.26
C GLY A 26 -8.97 -16.56 -3.66
N ASP A 27 -9.68 -15.57 -4.17
CA ASP A 27 -10.23 -15.57 -5.53
C ASP A 27 -9.18 -15.07 -6.52
N GLU A 28 -8.27 -15.96 -6.90
CA GLU A 28 -7.14 -15.65 -7.79
C GLU A 28 -7.60 -15.18 -9.18
N GLU A 29 -8.72 -15.71 -9.68
CA GLU A 29 -9.25 -15.36 -11.00
C GLU A 29 -9.80 -13.93 -11.00
N MET A 30 -10.64 -13.57 -10.02
CA MET A 30 -11.11 -12.19 -9.89
C MET A 30 -9.97 -11.22 -9.57
N SER A 31 -9.02 -11.62 -8.73
CA SER A 31 -7.81 -10.85 -8.43
C SER A 31 -7.09 -10.50 -9.73
N ARG A 32 -6.80 -11.50 -10.57
CA ARG A 32 -6.12 -11.30 -11.85
C ARG A 32 -6.89 -10.36 -12.79
N GLN A 33 -8.21 -10.54 -12.91
CA GLN A 33 -9.03 -9.71 -13.79
C GLN A 33 -9.05 -8.23 -13.38
N HIS A 34 -9.13 -7.97 -12.08
CA HIS A 34 -9.08 -6.61 -11.56
C HIS A 34 -7.71 -5.97 -11.77
N PHE A 35 -6.62 -6.66 -11.48
CA PHE A 35 -5.26 -6.13 -11.68
C PHE A 35 -4.94 -5.87 -13.17
N GLU A 36 -5.40 -6.69 -14.09
CA GLU A 36 -5.24 -6.41 -15.54
C GLU A 36 -6.00 -5.16 -15.98
N LYS A 37 -7.19 -4.89 -15.42
CA LYS A 37 -7.97 -3.68 -15.71
C LYS A 37 -7.37 -2.42 -15.08
N ALA A 38 -6.85 -2.55 -13.86
CA ALA A 38 -6.20 -1.48 -13.15
C ALA A 38 -4.91 -1.01 -13.81
N ARG A 39 -4.23 -1.88 -14.58
CA ARG A 39 -2.91 -1.60 -15.16
C ARG A 39 -2.92 -0.39 -16.10
N ASP A 40 -2.56 0.78 -15.57
CA ASP A 40 -2.29 2.00 -16.33
C ASP A 40 -0.77 2.29 -16.34
N PRO A 41 -0.09 2.21 -17.51
CA PRO A 41 1.32 2.55 -17.63
C PRO A 41 1.68 3.99 -17.21
N LYS A 42 0.69 4.88 -17.02
CA LYS A 42 0.88 6.27 -16.62
C LYS A 42 0.80 6.49 -15.10
N SER A 43 0.39 5.48 -14.34
CA SER A 43 0.27 5.53 -12.88
C SER A 43 1.21 4.50 -12.26
N PHE A 44 2.21 4.97 -11.50
CA PHE A 44 3.15 4.07 -10.82
C PHE A 44 2.43 3.15 -9.82
N ILE A 45 1.45 3.69 -9.09
CA ILE A 45 0.64 2.95 -8.09
C ILE A 45 -0.23 1.87 -8.75
N ASP A 46 -0.79 2.18 -9.92
CA ASP A 46 -1.67 1.21 -10.57
C ASP A 46 -0.86 0.08 -11.22
N LEU A 47 0.36 0.40 -11.68
CA LEU A 47 1.24 -0.53 -12.36
C LEU A 47 1.98 -1.45 -11.38
N ASP A 48 2.49 -0.94 -10.26
CA ASP A 48 3.25 -1.72 -9.29
C ASP A 48 2.36 -2.73 -8.53
N TRP A 49 1.16 -2.33 -8.12
CA TRP A 49 0.16 -3.21 -7.51
C TRP A 49 -0.37 -4.25 -8.48
N ALA A 50 -0.64 -3.86 -9.73
CA ALA A 50 -1.04 -4.82 -10.75
C ALA A 50 0.04 -5.88 -10.96
N TYR A 51 1.30 -5.49 -11.07
CA TYR A 51 2.40 -6.45 -11.18
C TYR A 51 2.52 -7.34 -9.95
N ALA A 52 2.43 -6.79 -8.74
CA ALA A 52 2.52 -7.59 -7.52
C ALA A 52 1.37 -8.59 -7.41
N GLY A 53 0.15 -8.16 -7.72
CA GLY A 53 -1.04 -9.01 -7.74
C GLY A 53 -0.99 -10.12 -8.78
N LEU A 54 -0.35 -9.87 -9.93
CA LEU A 54 -0.14 -10.83 -11.02
C LEU A 54 1.08 -11.75 -10.82
N GLY A 55 1.79 -11.65 -9.69
CA GLY A 55 3.00 -12.45 -9.41
C GLY A 55 4.25 -11.99 -10.16
N ARG A 56 4.23 -10.80 -10.76
CA ARG A 56 5.34 -10.19 -11.50
C ARG A 56 6.24 -9.40 -10.55
N ALA A 57 6.94 -10.13 -9.68
CA ALA A 57 7.67 -9.62 -8.53
C ALA A 57 8.72 -8.55 -8.87
N GLU A 58 9.59 -8.83 -9.85
CA GLU A 58 10.69 -7.93 -10.24
C GLU A 58 10.15 -6.60 -10.77
N GLU A 59 9.11 -6.67 -11.58
CA GLU A 59 8.51 -5.51 -12.25
C GLU A 59 7.74 -4.64 -11.25
N ALA A 60 7.07 -5.27 -10.28
CA ALA A 60 6.43 -4.56 -9.17
C ALA A 60 7.45 -3.80 -8.31
N LEU A 61 8.55 -4.45 -7.94
CA LEU A 61 9.60 -3.84 -7.13
C LEU A 61 10.31 -2.71 -7.87
N GLN A 62 10.63 -2.90 -9.15
CA GLN A 62 11.24 -1.87 -9.97
C GLN A 62 10.33 -0.64 -10.06
N THR A 63 9.05 -0.83 -10.40
CA THR A 63 8.07 0.25 -10.54
C THR A 63 7.88 1.01 -9.22
N ALA A 64 7.75 0.28 -8.10
CA ALA A 64 7.63 0.88 -6.77
C ALA A 64 8.89 1.66 -6.37
N GLN A 65 10.08 1.15 -6.72
CA GLN A 65 11.34 1.85 -6.44
C GLN A 65 11.48 3.13 -7.26
N GLU A 66 11.12 3.11 -8.55
CA GLU A 66 11.08 4.30 -9.40
C GLU A 66 10.12 5.36 -8.84
N ALA A 67 8.95 4.94 -8.35
CA ALA A 67 7.97 5.84 -7.73
C ALA A 67 8.52 6.54 -6.47
N VAL A 68 9.16 5.79 -5.56
CA VAL A 68 9.78 6.33 -4.34
C VAL A 68 10.96 7.25 -4.65
N GLN A 69 11.70 6.99 -5.73
CA GLN A 69 12.78 7.88 -6.18
C GLN A 69 12.25 9.19 -6.79
N LEU A 70 11.13 9.13 -7.51
CA LEU A 70 10.50 10.29 -8.12
C LEU A 70 9.85 11.22 -7.08
N VAL A 71 9.19 10.63 -6.08
CA VAL A 71 8.47 11.34 -5.01
C VAL A 71 8.99 10.90 -3.64
N PRO A 72 10.22 11.30 -3.25
CA PRO A 72 10.78 10.88 -1.97
C PRO A 72 10.13 11.63 -0.80
N THR A 73 9.99 10.93 0.33
CA THR A 73 9.26 11.43 1.53
C THR A 73 9.82 12.73 2.12
N TRP A 74 11.11 13.02 1.93
CA TRP A 74 11.74 14.25 2.41
C TRP A 74 11.41 15.47 1.52
N ARG A 75 11.07 15.24 0.25
CA ARG A 75 10.74 16.29 -0.72
C ARG A 75 9.25 16.55 -0.75
N ASP A 76 8.46 15.48 -0.70
CA ASP A 76 7.01 15.54 -0.67
C ASP A 76 6.50 14.66 0.48
N ALA A 77 6.23 15.30 1.62
CA ALA A 77 5.74 14.62 2.81
C ALA A 77 4.23 14.33 2.76
N ALA A 78 3.51 14.81 1.73
CA ALA A 78 2.11 14.54 1.52
C ALA A 78 1.91 13.27 0.68
N GLU A 79 2.61 13.17 -0.45
CA GLU A 79 2.48 12.06 -1.39
C GLU A 79 3.55 10.98 -1.20
N GLY A 80 4.77 11.34 -0.82
CA GLY A 80 5.89 10.40 -0.68
C GLY A 80 5.62 9.23 0.27
N PRO A 81 5.00 9.45 1.45
CA PRO A 81 4.66 8.35 2.35
C PRO A 81 3.68 7.34 1.74
N HIS A 82 2.84 7.76 0.79
CA HIS A 82 1.91 6.87 0.10
C HIS A 82 2.67 5.87 -0.79
N TYR A 83 3.56 6.35 -1.66
CA TYR A 83 4.40 5.47 -2.51
C TYR A 83 5.28 4.53 -1.69
N ALA A 84 5.85 5.04 -0.60
CA ALA A 84 6.66 4.21 0.29
C ALA A 84 5.82 3.15 1.03
N ALA A 85 4.56 3.44 1.38
CA ALA A 85 3.66 2.43 1.94
C ALA A 85 3.28 1.36 0.89
N MET A 86 3.06 1.76 -0.36
CA MET A 86 2.80 0.80 -1.46
C MET A 86 3.99 -0.13 -1.68
N GLN A 87 5.22 0.41 -1.69
CA GLN A 87 6.43 -0.40 -1.77
C GLN A 87 6.53 -1.42 -0.62
N ALA A 88 6.25 -1.01 0.61
CA ALA A 88 6.24 -1.92 1.76
C ALA A 88 5.18 -3.02 1.61
N GLN A 89 4.01 -2.69 1.05
CA GLN A 89 2.96 -3.69 0.81
C GLN A 89 3.37 -4.71 -0.27
N ILE A 90 4.00 -4.26 -1.34
CA ILE A 90 4.54 -5.14 -2.39
C ILE A 90 5.62 -6.05 -1.79
N GLN A 91 6.54 -5.51 -1.00
CA GLN A 91 7.54 -6.31 -0.29
C GLN A 91 6.88 -7.38 0.59
N ALA A 92 5.84 -7.01 1.35
CA ALA A 92 5.09 -7.96 2.15
C ALA A 92 4.50 -9.08 1.27
N TRP A 93 3.83 -8.74 0.16
CA TRP A 93 3.20 -9.69 -0.76
C TRP A 93 4.17 -10.67 -1.42
N LEU A 94 5.42 -10.24 -1.59
CA LEU A 94 6.52 -11.04 -2.13
C LEU A 94 7.28 -11.83 -1.06
N GLY A 95 6.84 -11.77 0.21
CA GLY A 95 7.45 -12.49 1.32
C GLY A 95 8.63 -11.79 1.99
N ASN A 96 8.98 -10.57 1.56
CA ASN A 96 10.05 -9.75 2.14
C ASN A 96 9.55 -9.00 3.39
N LYS A 97 9.10 -9.75 4.40
CA LYS A 97 8.35 -9.21 5.55
C LYS A 97 9.20 -8.28 6.42
N GLU A 98 10.46 -8.62 6.66
CA GLU A 98 11.36 -7.81 7.49
C GLU A 98 11.57 -6.41 6.89
N ALA A 99 11.82 -6.34 5.58
CA ALA A 99 11.99 -5.07 4.85
C ALA A 99 10.71 -4.23 4.88
N ALA A 100 9.56 -4.87 4.66
CA ALA A 100 8.26 -4.19 4.73
C ALA A 100 8.02 -3.58 6.12
N ILE A 101 8.28 -4.35 7.18
CA ILE A 101 8.09 -3.90 8.57
C ILE A 101 9.07 -2.77 8.93
N GLU A 102 10.33 -2.86 8.51
CA GLU A 102 11.32 -1.79 8.73
C GLU A 102 10.86 -0.47 8.09
N GLN A 103 10.42 -0.54 6.83
CA GLN A 103 9.92 0.62 6.11
C GLN A 103 8.66 1.21 6.78
N LEU A 104 7.72 0.37 7.20
CA LEU A 104 6.53 0.82 7.93
C LEU A 104 6.87 1.51 9.26
N ASN A 105 7.86 1.02 10.01
CA ASN A 105 8.30 1.66 11.26
C ASN A 105 8.80 3.10 11.07
N ALA A 106 9.36 3.42 9.90
CA ALA A 106 9.73 4.78 9.54
C ALA A 106 8.50 5.60 9.13
N LEU A 107 7.61 5.02 8.33
CA LEU A 107 6.47 5.71 7.73
C LEU A 107 5.40 6.12 8.74
N VAL A 108 5.10 5.29 9.74
CA VAL A 108 4.05 5.58 10.74
C VAL A 108 4.34 6.83 11.58
N LYS A 109 5.57 7.35 11.54
CA LYS A 109 6.00 8.58 12.20
C LYS A 109 5.78 9.83 11.33
N GLN A 110 5.38 9.66 10.07
CA GLN A 110 5.17 10.75 9.12
C GLN A 110 3.70 11.18 9.05
N PRO A 111 3.40 12.46 8.78
CA PRO A 111 2.02 12.99 8.77
C PRO A 111 1.06 12.31 7.78
N ALA A 112 1.56 11.71 6.71
CA ALA A 112 0.77 10.98 5.70
C ALA A 112 1.10 9.47 5.66
N GLY A 113 1.73 8.94 6.72
CA GLY A 113 2.01 7.52 6.84
C GLY A 113 0.77 6.67 7.13
N PRO A 114 0.86 5.33 7.03
CA PRO A 114 -0.22 4.42 7.37
C PRO A 114 -0.70 4.62 8.81
N SER A 115 -2.01 4.75 8.99
CA SER A 115 -2.63 4.85 10.32
C SER A 115 -2.78 3.48 10.97
N TYR A 116 -2.97 3.44 12.30
CA TYR A 116 -3.33 2.20 13.00
C TYR A 116 -4.56 1.49 12.38
N GLY A 117 -5.57 2.28 11.97
CA GLY A 117 -6.77 1.73 11.33
C GLY A 117 -6.46 1.06 10.01
N ASP A 118 -5.61 1.67 9.18
CA ASP A 118 -5.17 1.06 7.93
C ASP A 118 -4.38 -0.24 8.21
N LEU A 119 -3.34 -0.18 9.04
CA LEU A 119 -2.50 -1.34 9.36
C LEU A 119 -3.31 -2.50 9.96
N LYS A 120 -4.31 -2.20 10.78
CA LYS A 120 -5.12 -3.23 11.43
C LYS A 120 -6.14 -3.89 10.51
N PHE A 121 -6.80 -3.11 9.65
CA PHE A 121 -7.99 -3.58 8.93
C PHE A 121 -7.79 -3.77 7.42
N ASN A 122 -6.78 -3.16 6.82
CA ASN A 122 -6.52 -3.29 5.39
C ASN A 122 -5.98 -4.70 5.06
N PRO A 123 -6.65 -5.46 4.16
CA PRO A 123 -6.22 -6.79 3.77
C PRO A 123 -4.85 -6.84 3.08
N GLY A 124 -4.36 -5.72 2.57
CA GLY A 124 -3.02 -5.63 1.97
C GLY A 124 -1.90 -5.99 2.95
N TRP A 125 -2.14 -5.91 4.26
CA TRP A 125 -1.18 -6.27 5.31
C TRP A 125 -1.32 -7.69 5.83
N ASP A 126 -2.24 -8.50 5.28
CA ASP A 126 -2.57 -9.83 5.81
C ASP A 126 -1.35 -10.75 5.92
N GLN A 127 -0.40 -10.65 4.99
CA GLN A 127 0.82 -11.47 5.02
C GLN A 127 1.78 -11.13 6.18
N LEU A 128 1.65 -9.94 6.77
CA LEU A 128 2.43 -9.52 7.94
C LEU A 128 1.75 -9.89 9.27
N ARG A 129 0.48 -10.28 9.26
CA ARG A 129 -0.23 -10.65 10.49
C ARG A 129 0.37 -11.90 11.11
N GLY A 130 0.59 -11.87 12.43
CA GLY A 130 1.29 -12.92 13.17
C GLY A 130 2.80 -12.80 13.15
N ASP A 131 3.37 -11.82 12.44
CA ASP A 131 4.77 -11.44 12.58
C ASP A 131 4.97 -10.59 13.86
N PRO A 132 5.89 -10.97 14.78
CA PRO A 132 6.12 -10.22 16.01
C PRO A 132 6.52 -8.75 15.79
N GLY A 133 7.22 -8.45 14.70
CA GLY A 133 7.59 -7.08 14.33
C GLY A 133 6.38 -6.24 13.94
N PHE A 134 5.42 -6.83 13.21
CA PHE A 134 4.18 -6.17 12.84
C PHE A 134 3.24 -5.97 14.03
N ASP A 135 3.14 -6.96 14.93
CA ASP A 135 2.35 -6.84 16.16
C ASP A 135 2.87 -5.72 17.08
N LYS A 136 4.20 -5.55 17.14
CA LYS A 136 4.84 -4.43 17.84
C LYS A 136 4.49 -3.10 17.17
N LEU A 137 4.60 -3.01 15.84
CA LEU A 137 4.22 -1.82 15.08
C LEU A 137 2.76 -1.39 15.34
N LEU A 138 1.82 -2.35 15.33
CA LEU A 138 0.41 -2.10 15.66
C LEU A 138 0.23 -1.55 17.07
N SER A 139 0.96 -2.11 18.04
CA SER A 139 0.92 -1.69 19.44
C SER A 139 1.47 -0.26 19.63
N GLU A 140 2.49 0.12 18.85
CA GLU A 140 3.06 1.46 18.89
C GLU A 140 2.15 2.49 18.23
N THR A 141 1.56 2.15 17.08
CA THR A 141 0.66 3.05 16.33
C THR A 141 -0.70 3.24 16.98
N GLN A 142 -1.14 2.31 17.84
CA GLN A 142 -2.38 2.47 18.63
C GLN A 142 -2.28 3.61 19.66
N LYS A 143 -1.06 3.97 20.08
CA LYS A 143 -0.86 5.00 21.10
C LYS A 143 -1.28 6.37 20.53
N PRO A 144 -1.92 7.23 21.34
CA PRO A 144 -2.23 8.58 20.91
C PRO A 144 -0.96 9.30 20.46
N ILE A 145 -1.04 10.07 19.37
CA ILE A 145 0.05 10.98 18.99
C ILE A 145 0.13 12.03 20.09
N THR A 146 1.19 11.97 20.91
CA THR A 146 1.47 12.98 21.92
C THR A 146 2.00 14.21 21.21
N LEU A 147 1.22 15.29 21.18
CA LEU A 147 1.72 16.60 20.76
C LEU A 147 2.63 17.13 21.88
N GLN A 148 3.93 17.20 21.63
CA GLN A 148 4.89 17.91 22.50
C GLN A 148 4.97 19.38 22.12
#